data_AF-A0A2D9LMG5-F1
#
_entry.id   AF-A0A2D9LMG5-F1
#
_cell.length_a   1.000
_cell.length_b   1.000
_cell.length_c   1.000
_cell.angle_alpha   90.00
_cell.angle_beta   90.00
_cell.angle_gamma   90.00
#
_symmetry.space_group_name_H-M   'P 1'
#
loop_
_entity.id
_entity.type
_entity.pdbx_description
1 polymer ?
#
loop_
_entity_poly.entity_id
_entity_poly.type
_entity_poly.pdbx_seq_one_letter_code
_entity_poly.pdbx_strand_id
1 'polypeptide(L)'
;MAENHIDCNDSGEKVEFDEKEWISATKTRNYMIGDPILDWLNEYGEEKGFEKDTESEKYDKNLDFVQMIFKKGHEFENVVIEFLKNKFGKENFVTVATERTDSKDVSKARKTFETMQQGIPFILQGVLFNPNDKTYGMPDILVRSDFLNKIVDEEDTQISQESEDLGQDFHYRVIDVKFSSMSFNSEGEYLLDWSSQRAYKAQVAIYNRALGRLQGYEPPRGYILGRGWSRKKLGRERKCTNAFDRFGMIDFDNIDRYYYDKVDQAITWIRDLRKEGAHWELYPEPTTKELWPNSGNQSDYPWHNAKSEIVEKLKDVTKLWGVGLKEREKAHENNIFTWNDDNLTPAKIGIYGEFRKKVIEQIININKLETHKVLPVRINDNRKNWKEKPKLEFFVDFETVNNINDNFAKFPEQGGDALIFMIGCGHEYNGKFEFKIFTGDRLDVYEEARLITEWINYMGQVTSDILGETDEKPKIFHWSPAEVSFMKSARENLIKDGEKSELQEKLLENWPDLNWFDFIEVMREEPIVVKGAFGFGLKAIAKNLYRHGLIGTVWGDGPTDGLGAMVGAWYCDHGAEKKGISMREMDYMGEIEDYNEVDCKVMWALINYLRENHS
;
A
#
# COMPACT_ATOMS: atom_id res chain seq x y z
N MET A 1 22.67 38.50 -3.39
CA MET A 1 21.25 38.42 -3.82
C MET A 1 20.68 37.07 -3.41
N ALA A 2 21.37 35.97 -3.74
CA ALA A 2 21.06 34.60 -3.32
C ALA A 2 20.68 34.37 -1.83
N GLU A 3 21.42 34.92 -0.85
CA GLU A 3 21.06 34.72 0.58
C GLU A 3 19.70 35.35 0.94
N ASN A 4 19.32 36.45 0.27
CA ASN A 4 17.99 37.05 0.45
C ASN A 4 16.88 36.15 -0.13
N HIS A 5 17.20 35.16 -0.99
CA HIS A 5 16.21 34.20 -1.49
C HIS A 5 15.72 33.24 -0.38
N ILE A 6 16.30 33.28 0.83
CA ILE A 6 15.84 32.47 1.95
C ILE A 6 14.63 33.11 2.64
N ASP A 7 14.64 34.43 2.79
CA ASP A 7 13.65 35.18 3.59
C ASP A 7 13.00 36.36 2.87
N CYS A 8 13.30 36.59 1.59
CA CYS A 8 12.63 37.58 0.74
C CYS A 8 12.03 36.93 -0.50
N ASN A 9 10.87 37.41 -0.98
CA ASN A 9 10.25 36.99 -2.24
C ASN A 9 10.95 37.66 -3.46
N ASP A 10 10.53 37.33 -4.68
CA ASP A 10 11.15 37.85 -5.92
C ASP A 10 10.93 39.36 -6.13
N SER A 11 9.96 39.96 -5.44
CA SER A 11 9.81 41.42 -5.42
C SER A 11 10.78 42.11 -4.44
N GLY A 12 11.59 41.33 -3.71
CA GLY A 12 12.53 41.83 -2.71
C GLY A 12 11.89 42.12 -1.35
N GLU A 13 10.62 41.77 -1.15
CA GLU A 13 9.94 41.93 0.14
C GLU A 13 10.33 40.79 1.08
N LYS A 14 10.69 41.13 2.32
CA LYS A 14 10.95 40.15 3.36
C LYS A 14 9.66 39.44 3.76
N VAL A 15 9.66 38.11 3.72
CA VAL A 15 8.54 37.25 4.10
C VAL A 15 8.93 36.49 5.38
N GLU A 16 8.28 36.83 6.48
CA GLU A 16 8.49 36.11 7.74
C GLU A 16 7.79 34.74 7.72
N PHE A 17 8.37 33.79 8.44
CA PHE A 17 7.75 32.48 8.62
C PHE A 17 6.48 32.62 9.46
N ASP A 18 5.36 32.13 8.92
CA ASP A 18 4.06 32.06 9.58
C ASP A 18 3.51 30.64 9.42
N GLU A 19 3.34 29.93 10.53
CA GLU A 19 2.89 28.54 10.54
C GLU A 19 1.52 28.33 9.88
N LYS A 20 0.66 29.36 9.84
CA LYS A 20 -0.66 29.28 9.19
C LYS A 20 -0.58 29.39 7.68
N GLU A 21 0.37 30.17 7.17
CA GLU A 21 0.51 30.48 5.75
C GLU A 21 1.51 29.59 5.03
N TRP A 22 2.56 29.18 5.76
CA TRP A 22 3.63 28.35 5.24
C TRP A 22 3.23 26.87 5.26
N ILE A 23 3.47 26.19 4.14
CA ILE A 23 3.08 24.80 3.93
C ILE A 23 4.33 23.93 3.81
N SER A 24 4.44 22.89 4.63
CA SER A 24 5.52 21.92 4.50
C SER A 24 5.28 21.03 3.27
N ALA A 25 6.34 20.60 2.60
CA ALA A 25 6.24 19.71 1.44
C ALA A 25 5.37 18.47 1.72
N THR A 26 5.52 17.88 2.91
CA THR A 26 4.77 16.69 3.35
C THR A 26 3.27 16.92 3.51
N LYS A 27 2.80 18.16 3.77
CA LYS A 27 1.36 18.46 3.97
C LYS A 27 0.55 18.36 2.69
N THR A 28 1.17 18.30 1.51
CA THR A 28 0.46 18.12 0.23
C THR A 28 0.03 16.67 -0.04
N ARG A 29 0.50 15.71 0.78
CA ARG A 29 0.32 14.27 0.55
C ARG A 29 -1.12 13.86 0.28
N ASN A 30 -2.06 14.24 1.14
CA ASN A 30 -3.43 13.73 1.10
C ASN A 30 -4.20 14.25 -0.12
N TYR A 31 -3.99 15.51 -0.49
CA TYR A 31 -4.47 16.05 -1.76
C TYR A 31 -3.90 15.27 -2.95
N MET A 32 -2.61 14.98 -2.97
CA MET A 32 -1.94 14.28 -4.08
C MET A 32 -2.39 12.83 -4.26
N ILE A 33 -2.75 12.13 -3.18
CA ILE A 33 -3.30 10.77 -3.28
C ILE A 33 -4.81 10.77 -3.58
N GLY A 34 -5.44 11.95 -3.60
CA GLY A 34 -6.85 12.14 -3.93
C GLY A 34 -7.79 11.82 -2.77
N ASP A 35 -7.38 12.14 -1.54
CA ASP A 35 -8.21 12.00 -0.34
C ASP A 35 -8.03 13.20 0.63
N PRO A 36 -8.23 14.45 0.18
CA PRO A 36 -7.98 15.65 0.98
C PRO A 36 -8.88 15.77 2.24
N ILE A 37 -9.99 15.03 2.31
CA ILE A 37 -10.78 14.89 3.54
C ILE A 37 -9.93 14.48 4.75
N LEU A 38 -8.83 13.74 4.53
CA LEU A 38 -7.90 13.35 5.60
C LEU A 38 -7.19 14.56 6.22
N ASP A 39 -6.94 15.62 5.45
CA ASP A 39 -6.41 16.88 5.99
C ASP A 39 -7.47 17.54 6.87
N TRP A 40 -8.73 17.54 6.44
CA TRP A 40 -9.83 18.08 7.25
C TRP A 40 -10.06 17.30 8.54
N LEU A 41 -10.01 15.96 8.49
CA LEU A 41 -10.09 15.11 9.68
C LEU A 41 -8.91 15.36 10.63
N ASN A 42 -7.70 15.54 10.09
CA ASN A 42 -6.53 15.87 10.92
C ASN A 42 -6.67 17.20 11.67
N GLU A 43 -7.30 18.21 11.07
CA GLU A 43 -7.43 19.55 11.68
C GLU A 43 -8.72 19.71 12.50
N TYR A 44 -9.83 19.09 12.11
CA TYR A 44 -11.17 19.31 12.68
C TYR A 44 -11.94 18.04 13.05
N GLY A 45 -11.41 16.83 12.79
CA GLY A 45 -12.13 15.57 12.96
C GLY A 45 -12.65 15.37 14.39
N GLU A 46 -11.79 15.52 15.39
CA GLU A 46 -12.14 15.38 16.81
C GLU A 46 -13.18 16.42 17.26
N GLU A 47 -13.01 17.69 16.85
CA GLU A 47 -13.97 18.77 17.14
C GLU A 47 -15.36 18.45 16.55
N LYS A 48 -15.38 17.79 15.39
CA LYS A 48 -16.59 17.38 14.68
C LYS A 48 -17.12 16.00 15.13
N GLY A 49 -16.50 15.40 16.15
CA GLY A 49 -16.98 14.17 16.80
C GLY A 49 -16.50 12.87 16.16
N PHE A 50 -15.47 12.91 15.32
CA PHE A 50 -14.81 11.71 14.80
C PHE A 50 -13.65 11.30 15.71
N GLU A 51 -13.50 10.00 15.91
CA GLU A 51 -12.43 9.42 16.73
C GLU A 51 -11.34 8.83 15.83
N LYS A 52 -10.08 8.95 16.28
CA LYS A 52 -8.97 8.29 15.58
C LYS A 52 -8.99 6.79 15.86
N ASP A 53 -8.53 6.00 14.90
CA ASP A 53 -8.36 4.56 15.05
C ASP A 53 -7.45 4.23 16.25
N THR A 54 -6.47 5.10 16.54
CA THR A 54 -5.52 4.98 17.66
C THR A 54 -6.13 5.20 19.04
N GLU A 55 -7.35 5.75 19.11
CA GLU A 55 -8.07 6.02 20.36
C GLU A 55 -9.05 4.91 20.72
N SER A 56 -9.30 3.98 19.78
CA SER A 56 -10.14 2.81 20.00
C SER A 56 -9.57 1.91 21.10
N GLU A 57 -10.43 1.34 21.94
CA GLU A 57 -10.05 0.32 22.93
C GLU A 57 -9.44 -0.94 22.29
N LYS A 58 -9.74 -1.19 21.01
CA LYS A 58 -9.19 -2.31 20.23
C LYS A 58 -7.84 -1.99 19.58
N TYR A 59 -7.32 -0.76 19.71
CA TYR A 59 -6.05 -0.37 19.11
C TYR A 59 -4.87 -1.01 19.85
N ASP A 60 -4.04 -1.71 19.10
CA ASP A 60 -2.76 -2.23 19.59
C ASP A 60 -1.61 -1.65 18.78
N LYS A 61 -0.81 -0.80 19.44
CA LYS A 61 0.40 -0.20 18.84
C LYS A 61 1.41 -1.22 18.33
N ASN A 62 1.42 -2.44 18.88
CA ASN A 62 2.35 -3.50 18.44
C ASN A 62 1.92 -4.10 17.10
N LEU A 63 0.65 -3.96 16.71
CA LEU A 63 0.08 -4.44 15.46
C LEU A 63 -0.07 -3.31 14.41
N ASP A 64 0.38 -2.09 14.74
CA ASP A 64 0.26 -0.93 13.85
C ASP A 64 1.28 -0.99 12.71
N PHE A 65 0.80 -1.45 11.55
CA PHE A 65 1.60 -1.53 10.32
C PHE A 65 2.17 -0.18 9.89
N VAL A 66 1.44 0.92 10.07
CA VAL A 66 1.87 2.25 9.61
C VAL A 66 3.04 2.76 10.47
N GLN A 67 2.97 2.58 11.78
CA GLN A 67 4.08 2.90 12.69
C GLN A 67 5.33 2.08 12.37
N MET A 68 5.16 0.80 12.05
CA MET A 68 6.27 -0.05 11.61
C MET A 68 6.89 0.46 10.29
N ILE A 69 6.08 0.86 9.31
CA ILE A 69 6.57 1.43 8.04
C ILE A 69 7.37 2.71 8.28
N PHE A 70 6.93 3.60 9.18
CA PHE A 70 7.69 4.80 9.51
C PHE A 70 9.04 4.47 10.14
N LYS A 71 9.07 3.55 11.10
CA LYS A 71 10.32 3.07 11.71
C LYS A 71 11.27 2.50 10.66
N LYS A 72 10.78 1.62 9.79
CA LYS A 72 11.57 1.03 8.70
C LYS A 72 12.02 2.07 7.67
N GLY A 73 11.23 3.12 7.45
CA GLY A 73 11.60 4.28 6.65
C GLY A 73 12.87 4.96 7.16
N HIS A 74 12.90 5.27 8.46
CA HIS A 74 14.08 5.87 9.11
C HIS A 74 15.29 4.92 9.12
N GLU A 75 15.08 3.63 9.38
CA GLU A 75 16.15 2.63 9.29
C GLU A 75 16.74 2.57 7.87
N PHE A 76 15.88 2.58 6.84
CA PHE A 76 16.30 2.56 5.44
C PHE A 76 17.08 3.82 5.03
N GLU A 77 16.62 5.00 5.42
CA GLU A 77 17.33 6.27 5.20
C GLU A 77 18.74 6.24 5.82
N ASN A 78 18.85 5.76 7.06
CA ASN A 78 20.13 5.65 7.75
C ASN A 78 21.11 4.71 7.04
N VAL A 79 20.67 3.54 6.58
CA VAL A 79 21.56 2.59 5.87
C VAL A 79 21.97 3.10 4.49
N VAL A 80 21.09 3.82 3.78
CA VAL A 80 21.43 4.54 2.54
C VAL A 80 22.54 5.55 2.81
N ILE A 81 22.38 6.39 3.82
CA ILE A 81 23.35 7.44 4.17
C ILE A 81 24.70 6.83 4.55
N GLU A 82 24.73 5.81 5.41
CA GLU A 82 26.00 5.18 5.81
C GLU A 82 26.67 4.46 4.63
N PHE A 83 25.92 3.85 3.71
CA PHE A 83 26.48 3.30 2.49
C PHE A 83 27.11 4.37 1.60
N LEU A 84 26.43 5.50 1.39
CA LEU A 84 26.97 6.63 0.62
C LEU A 84 28.22 7.22 1.27
N LYS A 85 28.22 7.39 2.59
CA LYS A 85 29.40 7.81 3.36
C LYS A 85 30.59 6.86 3.20
N ASN A 86 30.34 5.56 3.21
CA ASN A 86 31.39 4.56 2.99
C ASN A 86 31.92 4.60 1.53
N LYS A 87 31.04 4.87 0.56
CA LYS A 87 31.39 4.97 -0.86
C LYS A 87 32.17 6.24 -1.22
N PHE A 88 31.80 7.39 -0.63
CA PHE A 88 32.33 8.69 -1.01
C PHE A 88 33.22 9.37 0.03
N GLY A 89 33.40 8.78 1.22
CA GLY A 89 34.16 9.38 2.33
C GLY A 89 33.29 10.29 3.19
N LYS A 90 33.34 10.11 4.51
CA LYS A 90 32.49 10.81 5.49
C LYS A 90 32.73 12.33 5.51
N GLU A 91 33.92 12.76 5.13
CA GLU A 91 34.33 14.17 5.03
C GLU A 91 33.58 14.96 3.95
N ASN A 92 32.96 14.27 2.98
CA ASN A 92 32.19 14.90 1.90
C ASN A 92 30.71 15.12 2.25
N PHE A 93 30.33 14.85 3.51
CA PHE A 93 28.95 14.96 4.00
C PHE A 93 28.84 15.99 5.11
N VAL A 94 27.80 16.82 5.05
CA VAL A 94 27.39 17.70 6.15
C VAL A 94 25.89 17.51 6.40
N THR A 95 25.51 17.24 7.65
CA THR A 95 24.11 17.22 8.09
C THR A 95 23.73 18.60 8.62
N VAL A 96 22.70 19.22 8.06
CA VAL A 96 22.27 20.57 8.46
C VAL A 96 21.24 20.52 9.60
N ALA A 97 20.20 19.72 9.42
CA ALA A 97 19.13 19.53 10.40
C ALA A 97 19.15 18.10 10.97
N THR A 98 18.76 17.97 12.23
CA THR A 98 18.68 16.69 12.94
C THR A 98 17.28 16.39 13.45
N GLU A 99 16.47 17.42 13.64
CA GLU A 99 15.11 17.30 14.16
C GLU A 99 14.09 17.77 13.13
N ARG A 100 12.88 17.18 13.14
CA ARG A 100 11.81 17.58 12.21
C ARG A 100 11.46 19.08 12.32
N THR A 101 11.54 19.64 13.52
CA THR A 101 11.23 21.06 13.79
C THR A 101 12.25 22.02 13.17
N ASP A 102 13.47 21.56 12.88
CA ASP A 102 14.52 22.36 12.24
C ASP A 102 14.10 22.82 10.83
N SER A 103 13.17 22.09 10.19
CA SER A 103 12.59 22.50 8.91
C SER A 103 11.88 23.86 8.95
N LYS A 104 11.57 24.40 10.14
CA LYS A 104 10.98 25.73 10.33
C LYS A 104 12.01 26.80 10.71
N ASP A 105 13.29 26.45 10.85
CA ASP A 105 14.34 27.35 11.31
C ASP A 105 15.07 28.01 10.13
N VAL A 106 14.88 29.32 9.97
CA VAL A 106 15.53 30.15 8.95
C VAL A 106 17.07 30.09 9.05
N SER A 107 17.62 29.95 10.27
CA SER A 107 19.07 29.83 10.46
C SER A 107 19.63 28.53 9.86
N LYS A 108 18.84 27.45 9.87
CA LYS A 108 19.19 26.19 9.21
C LYS A 108 19.11 26.32 7.70
N ALA A 109 18.13 27.05 7.16
CA ALA A 109 18.06 27.35 5.73
C ALA A 109 19.29 28.15 5.25
N ARG A 110 19.73 29.14 6.03
CA ARG A 110 20.99 29.85 5.80
C ARG A 110 22.19 28.91 5.86
N LYS A 111 22.20 28.00 6.83
CA LYS A 111 23.27 27.01 6.94
C LYS A 111 23.35 26.08 5.72
N THR A 112 22.21 25.67 5.16
CA THR A 112 22.16 24.92 3.90
C THR A 112 22.82 25.71 2.78
N PHE A 113 22.46 26.99 2.60
CA PHE A 113 23.06 27.84 1.57
C PHE A 113 24.58 28.02 1.74
N GLU A 114 25.05 28.32 2.95
CA GLU A 114 26.49 28.41 3.24
C GLU A 114 27.23 27.12 2.87
N THR A 115 26.62 25.98 3.16
CA THR A 115 27.19 24.65 2.89
C THR A 115 27.24 24.38 1.37
N MET A 116 26.24 24.85 0.62
CA MET A 116 26.24 24.82 -0.85
C MET A 116 27.35 25.71 -1.43
N GLN A 117 27.55 26.92 -0.90
CA GLN A 117 28.62 27.82 -1.34
C GLN A 117 30.02 27.27 -1.07
N GLN A 118 30.18 26.49 0.02
CA GLN A 118 31.42 25.76 0.31
C GLN A 118 31.67 24.59 -0.65
N GLY A 119 30.67 24.22 -1.47
CA GLY A 119 30.77 23.15 -2.45
C GLY A 119 30.81 21.76 -1.84
N ILE A 120 30.24 21.56 -0.65
CA ILE A 120 30.17 20.25 0.02
C ILE A 120 29.38 19.27 -0.86
N PRO A 121 29.95 18.12 -1.27
CA PRO A 121 29.29 17.23 -2.24
C PRO A 121 27.90 16.73 -1.83
N PHE A 122 27.72 16.38 -0.56
CA PHE A 122 26.47 15.85 -0.02
C PHE A 122 26.01 16.65 1.20
N ILE A 123 24.82 17.24 1.12
CA ILE A 123 24.19 17.96 2.24
C ILE A 123 22.97 17.15 2.66
N LEU A 124 23.04 16.58 3.87
CA LEU A 124 21.97 15.76 4.42
C LEU A 124 20.98 16.64 5.18
N GLN A 125 19.69 16.36 5.02
CA GLN A 125 18.61 17.06 5.72
C GLN A 125 18.76 18.58 5.58
N GLY A 126 18.97 19.04 4.34
CA GLY A 126 19.13 20.46 4.03
C GLY A 126 17.79 21.19 4.13
N VAL A 127 17.73 22.32 4.83
CA VAL A 127 16.48 23.07 5.00
C VAL A 127 16.30 24.03 3.83
N LEU A 128 15.17 23.91 3.14
CA LEU A 128 14.83 24.73 1.97
C LEU A 128 13.55 25.53 2.23
N PHE A 129 13.62 26.83 1.96
CA PHE A 129 12.52 27.78 2.08
C PHE A 129 12.23 28.39 0.72
N ASN A 130 10.95 28.57 0.41
CA ASN A 130 10.50 29.33 -0.75
C ASN A 130 9.51 30.43 -0.32
N PRO A 131 10.00 31.65 -0.05
CA PRO A 131 9.16 32.81 0.26
C PRO A 131 8.08 33.16 -0.78
N ASN A 132 8.25 32.80 -2.07
CA ASN A 132 7.31 33.17 -3.13
C ASN A 132 5.96 32.46 -2.98
N ASP A 133 6.00 31.15 -2.80
CA ASP A 133 4.82 30.32 -2.62
C ASP A 133 4.62 29.93 -1.15
N LYS A 134 5.42 30.48 -0.23
CA LYS A 134 5.49 30.18 1.22
C LYS A 134 5.52 28.67 1.48
N THR A 135 6.39 27.95 0.80
CA THR A 135 6.61 26.52 1.05
C THR A 135 7.96 26.28 1.69
N TYR A 136 8.08 25.16 2.39
CA TYR A 136 9.33 24.77 3.01
C TYR A 136 9.45 23.25 3.14
N GLY A 137 10.67 22.79 3.40
CA GLY A 137 10.90 21.45 3.91
C GLY A 137 12.35 21.05 3.88
N MET A 138 12.58 19.74 3.93
CA MET A 138 13.87 19.17 4.26
C MET A 138 14.06 17.89 3.44
N PRO A 139 14.60 17.97 2.21
CA PRO A 139 15.00 16.78 1.47
C PRO A 139 16.05 15.98 2.22
N ASP A 140 16.00 14.65 2.05
CA ASP A 140 16.96 13.76 2.70
C ASP A 140 18.40 14.06 2.27
N ILE A 141 18.61 14.31 0.98
CA ILE A 141 19.93 14.59 0.39
C ILE A 141 19.83 15.68 -0.67
N LEU A 142 20.64 16.73 -0.54
CA LEU A 142 21.05 17.57 -1.66
C LEU A 142 22.43 17.10 -2.12
N VAL A 143 22.57 16.80 -3.41
CA VAL A 143 23.83 16.34 -3.98
C VAL A 143 24.31 17.27 -5.07
N ARG A 144 25.61 17.52 -5.10
CA ARG A 144 26.28 18.26 -6.16
C ARG A 144 26.20 17.49 -7.49
N SER A 145 25.88 18.19 -8.57
CA SER A 145 25.52 17.58 -9.85
C SER A 145 26.59 16.65 -10.44
N ASP A 146 27.87 16.95 -10.22
CA ASP A 146 29.02 16.15 -10.63
C ASP A 146 29.25 14.87 -9.79
N PHE A 147 28.51 14.71 -8.69
CA PHE A 147 28.49 13.47 -7.89
C PHE A 147 27.29 12.58 -8.19
N LEU A 148 26.23 13.12 -8.79
CA LEU A 148 24.95 12.42 -8.98
C LEU A 148 25.12 11.08 -9.72
N ASN A 149 25.74 11.09 -10.90
CA ASN A 149 25.94 9.89 -11.72
C ASN A 149 26.93 8.88 -11.12
N LYS A 150 27.61 9.23 -10.02
CA LYS A 150 28.50 8.30 -9.31
C LYS A 150 27.72 7.46 -8.29
N ILE A 151 26.49 7.85 -7.94
CA ILE A 151 25.68 7.22 -6.90
C ILE A 151 25.10 5.89 -7.40
N VAL A 152 24.43 5.93 -8.55
CA VAL A 152 23.71 4.81 -9.18
C VAL A 152 24.39 4.35 -10.47
N ASP A 153 23.99 3.20 -10.98
CA ASP A 153 24.56 2.62 -12.22
C ASP A 153 24.01 3.29 -13.49
N GLU A 154 22.77 3.79 -13.48
CA GLU A 154 22.15 4.51 -14.60
C GLU A 154 22.42 6.02 -14.58
N GLU A 155 23.07 6.55 -15.61
CA GLU A 155 23.49 7.96 -15.69
C GLU A 155 22.36 8.92 -16.11
N ASP A 156 22.33 10.12 -15.52
CA ASP A 156 21.58 11.26 -16.05
C ASP A 156 22.47 12.12 -16.96
N THR A 157 21.99 12.42 -18.17
CA THR A 157 22.74 13.20 -19.15
C THR A 157 22.62 14.72 -18.97
N GLN A 158 21.73 15.20 -18.10
CA GLN A 158 21.45 16.63 -17.89
C GLN A 158 22.04 17.19 -16.57
N ILE A 159 23.34 16.96 -16.35
CA ILE A 159 24.04 17.32 -15.10
C ILE A 159 25.03 18.49 -15.19
N SER A 160 25.28 18.99 -16.41
CA SER A 160 26.31 20.02 -16.67
C SER A 160 25.69 21.39 -16.92
N GLN A 161 25.45 22.16 -15.87
CA GLN A 161 25.16 23.60 -15.93
C GLN A 161 25.71 24.32 -14.70
N GLU A 162 26.17 25.56 -14.88
CA GLU A 162 26.62 26.43 -13.80
C GLU A 162 25.43 26.95 -12.98
N SER A 163 25.66 27.28 -11.71
CA SER A 163 24.67 27.92 -10.85
C SER A 163 25.05 29.39 -10.68
N GLU A 164 24.23 30.29 -11.26
CA GLU A 164 24.52 31.73 -11.30
C GLU A 164 24.68 32.32 -9.89
N ASP A 165 23.77 31.98 -8.98
CA ASP A 165 23.74 32.52 -7.62
C ASP A 165 24.73 31.84 -6.65
N LEU A 166 25.19 30.63 -6.96
CA LEU A 166 26.32 30.01 -6.23
C LEU A 166 27.67 30.50 -6.77
N GLY A 167 27.73 30.96 -8.03
CA GLY A 167 28.97 31.32 -8.71
C GLY A 167 29.92 30.13 -8.91
N GLN A 168 29.35 28.93 -9.07
CA GLN A 168 30.08 27.66 -9.19
C GLN A 168 29.76 26.98 -10.52
N ASP A 169 30.68 26.15 -10.99
CA ASP A 169 30.53 25.33 -12.20
C ASP A 169 29.62 24.09 -11.99
N PHE A 170 29.07 23.96 -10.78
CA PHE A 170 28.12 22.94 -10.38
C PHE A 170 26.87 23.56 -9.78
N HIS A 171 25.85 22.74 -9.61
CA HIS A 171 24.63 23.05 -8.87
C HIS A 171 24.23 21.83 -8.02
N TYR A 172 23.21 21.97 -7.19
CA TYR A 172 22.67 20.88 -6.40
C TYR A 172 21.39 20.30 -7.01
N ARG A 173 21.16 19.02 -6.71
CA ARG A 173 20.00 18.22 -7.09
C ARG A 173 19.38 17.60 -5.86
N VAL A 174 18.05 17.47 -5.85
CA VAL A 174 17.28 16.85 -4.76
C VAL A 174 17.25 15.34 -4.93
N ILE A 175 17.64 14.59 -3.91
CA ILE A 175 17.35 13.15 -3.76
C ILE A 175 16.55 12.97 -2.47
N ASP A 176 15.37 12.37 -2.60
CA ASP A 176 14.49 12.04 -1.48
C ASP A 176 14.44 10.50 -1.34
N VAL A 177 14.76 10.00 -0.16
CA VAL A 177 14.86 8.56 0.11
C VAL A 177 13.50 8.05 0.55
N LYS A 178 13.05 6.95 -0.06
CA LYS A 178 11.75 6.34 0.25
C LYS A 178 11.89 4.84 0.41
N PHE A 179 11.45 4.35 1.58
CA PHE A 179 11.31 2.92 1.82
C PHE A 179 10.09 2.37 1.05
N SER A 180 10.26 2.27 -0.26
CA SER A 180 9.28 1.81 -1.24
C SER A 180 10.01 1.33 -2.49
N SER A 181 9.49 0.28 -3.14
CA SER A 181 9.95 -0.10 -4.48
C SER A 181 9.32 0.85 -5.50
N MET A 182 10.11 1.34 -6.45
CA MET A 182 9.66 2.29 -7.46
C MET A 182 8.99 1.58 -8.64
N SER A 183 7.77 1.97 -9.00
CA SER A 183 7.02 1.46 -10.14
C SER A 183 7.19 2.36 -11.35
N PHE A 184 7.74 1.80 -12.43
CA PHE A 184 7.95 2.48 -13.70
C PHE A 184 6.95 2.06 -14.77
N ASN A 185 6.81 2.90 -15.79
CA ASN A 185 6.07 2.55 -17.01
C ASN A 185 6.69 1.35 -17.75
N SER A 186 6.02 0.86 -18.79
CA SER A 186 6.46 -0.34 -19.53
C SER A 186 7.86 -0.19 -20.13
N GLU A 187 8.25 1.03 -20.52
CA GLU A 187 9.57 1.32 -21.08
C GLU A 187 10.64 1.50 -20.00
N GLY A 188 10.27 1.66 -18.73
CA GLY A 188 11.21 1.90 -17.64
C GLY A 188 11.82 3.30 -17.68
N GLU A 189 11.16 4.26 -18.31
CA GLU A 189 11.67 5.63 -18.47
C GLU A 189 11.15 6.57 -17.37
N TYR A 190 9.88 6.41 -16.99
CA TYR A 190 9.22 7.33 -16.06
C TYR A 190 8.58 6.59 -14.90
N LEU A 191 8.64 7.20 -13.72
CA LEU A 191 7.86 6.79 -12.57
C LEU A 191 6.37 6.95 -12.85
N LEU A 192 5.59 5.93 -12.51
CA LEU A 192 4.13 5.99 -12.62
C LEU A 192 3.54 6.86 -11.50
N ASP A 193 2.35 7.42 -11.75
CA ASP A 193 1.55 8.11 -10.74
C ASP A 193 0.73 7.13 -9.91
N TRP A 194 1.40 6.07 -9.44
CA TRP A 194 0.78 4.97 -8.72
C TRP A 194 0.99 5.11 -7.20
N SER A 195 -0.09 4.95 -6.43
CA SER A 195 -0.07 4.99 -4.96
C SER A 195 0.63 6.26 -4.42
N SER A 196 1.51 6.12 -3.43
CA SER A 196 2.28 7.20 -2.78
C SER A 196 3.29 7.91 -3.70
N GLN A 197 3.62 7.37 -4.89
CA GLN A 197 4.59 8.03 -5.79
C GLN A 197 4.13 9.43 -6.21
N ARG A 198 2.81 9.66 -6.31
CA ARG A 198 2.24 10.99 -6.55
C ARG A 198 2.62 11.99 -5.46
N ALA A 199 2.55 11.56 -4.20
CA ALA A 199 2.93 12.39 -3.07
C ALA A 199 4.44 12.63 -3.02
N TYR A 200 5.26 11.61 -3.36
CA TYR A 200 6.72 11.77 -3.42
C TYR A 200 7.13 12.76 -4.51
N LYS A 201 6.52 12.68 -5.69
CA LYS A 201 6.75 13.64 -6.79
C LYS A 201 6.42 15.07 -6.38
N ALA A 202 5.29 15.29 -5.68
CA ALA A 202 4.94 16.61 -5.17
C ALA A 202 5.91 17.13 -4.10
N GLN A 203 6.40 16.28 -3.19
CA GLN A 203 7.41 16.68 -2.23
C GLN A 203 8.70 17.14 -2.92
N VAL A 204 9.20 16.33 -3.86
CA VAL A 204 10.40 16.67 -4.63
C VAL A 204 10.19 17.92 -5.48
N ALA A 205 8.99 18.14 -6.04
CA ALA A 205 8.66 19.35 -6.78
C ALA A 205 8.80 20.63 -5.92
N ILE A 206 8.30 20.59 -4.68
CA ILE A 206 8.43 21.71 -3.72
C ILE A 206 9.90 21.96 -3.38
N TYR A 207 10.66 20.89 -3.10
CA TYR A 207 12.10 21.01 -2.85
C TYR A 207 12.85 21.57 -4.07
N ASN A 208 12.48 21.14 -5.27
CA ASN A 208 13.15 21.54 -6.51
C ASN A 208 12.96 23.03 -6.81
N ARG A 209 11.74 23.58 -6.65
CA ARG A 209 11.47 25.01 -6.78
C ARG A 209 12.23 25.83 -5.73
N ALA A 210 12.20 25.41 -4.47
CA ALA A 210 12.90 26.09 -3.39
C ALA A 210 14.43 26.09 -3.61
N LEU A 211 14.99 24.95 -3.99
CA LEU A 211 16.40 24.81 -4.33
C LEU A 211 16.77 25.65 -5.55
N GLY A 212 15.95 25.60 -6.60
CA GLY A 212 16.15 26.32 -7.85
C GLY A 212 16.28 27.82 -7.62
N ARG A 213 15.37 28.36 -6.81
CA ARG A 213 15.42 29.74 -6.37
C ARG A 213 16.67 30.05 -5.55
N LEU A 214 17.02 29.19 -4.61
CA LEU A 214 18.17 29.39 -3.72
C LEU A 214 19.50 29.44 -4.46
N GLN A 215 19.64 28.65 -5.54
CA GLN A 215 20.87 28.55 -6.34
C GLN A 215 20.79 29.28 -7.70
N GLY A 216 19.71 30.00 -7.98
CA GLY A 216 19.54 30.73 -9.25
C GLY A 216 19.45 29.84 -10.50
N TYR A 217 19.24 28.54 -10.32
CA TYR A 217 19.07 27.57 -11.41
C TYR A 217 18.16 26.45 -10.93
N GLU A 218 16.97 26.36 -11.51
CA GLU A 218 16.02 25.29 -11.22
C GLU A 218 16.38 24.03 -12.01
N PRO A 219 16.69 22.91 -11.33
CA PRO A 219 16.93 21.65 -12.00
C PRO A 219 15.76 21.19 -12.87
N PRO A 220 15.99 20.64 -14.07
CA PRO A 220 14.93 20.01 -14.86
C PRO A 220 14.37 18.75 -14.18
N ARG A 221 15.12 18.18 -13.22
CA ARG A 221 14.85 16.89 -12.60
C ARG A 221 15.15 16.88 -11.11
N GLY A 222 14.32 16.13 -10.39
CA GLY A 222 14.59 15.64 -9.03
C GLY A 222 14.51 14.12 -8.98
N TYR A 223 14.97 13.54 -7.87
CA TYR A 223 15.19 12.09 -7.78
C TYR A 223 14.58 11.50 -6.52
N ILE A 224 14.03 10.29 -6.65
CA ILE A 224 13.65 9.43 -5.53
C ILE A 224 14.60 8.23 -5.51
N LEU A 225 15.19 7.95 -4.36
CA LEU A 225 15.92 6.71 -4.14
C LEU A 225 15.01 5.72 -3.40
N GLY A 226 14.56 4.69 -4.12
CA GLY A 226 13.75 3.60 -3.57
C GLY A 226 14.60 2.43 -3.09
N ARG A 227 13.94 1.40 -2.53
CA ARG A 227 14.62 0.13 -2.20
C ARG A 227 14.94 -0.75 -3.42
N GLY A 228 14.54 -0.33 -4.61
CA GLY A 228 14.59 -1.09 -5.86
C GLY A 228 13.45 -0.66 -6.77
N TRP A 229 13.17 -1.41 -7.84
CA TRP A 229 12.14 -1.03 -8.81
C TRP A 229 11.46 -2.21 -9.50
N SER A 230 10.28 -1.96 -10.09
CA SER A 230 9.59 -2.88 -10.98
C SER A 230 8.96 -2.17 -12.18
N ARG A 231 8.80 -2.90 -13.28
CA ARG A 231 8.03 -2.49 -14.46
C ARG A 231 7.35 -3.68 -15.11
N LYS A 232 6.21 -3.43 -15.75
CA LYS A 232 5.45 -4.46 -16.47
C LYS A 232 5.39 -4.12 -17.97
N LYS A 233 5.90 -5.02 -18.81
CA LYS A 233 5.85 -4.91 -20.27
C LYS A 233 5.27 -6.18 -20.87
N LEU A 234 4.19 -6.05 -21.64
CA LEU A 234 3.48 -7.17 -22.28
C LEU A 234 3.14 -8.33 -21.32
N GLY A 235 2.61 -7.99 -20.14
CA GLY A 235 2.23 -8.96 -19.11
C GLY A 235 3.40 -9.52 -18.29
N ARG A 236 4.65 -9.31 -18.71
CA ARG A 236 5.85 -9.76 -17.99
C ARG A 236 6.35 -8.66 -17.06
N GLU A 237 6.58 -9.02 -15.81
CA GLU A 237 7.21 -8.14 -14.83
C GLU A 237 8.73 -8.29 -14.88
N ARG A 238 9.43 -7.16 -14.80
CA ARG A 238 10.86 -7.10 -14.49
C ARG A 238 11.02 -6.27 -13.22
N LYS A 239 11.91 -6.73 -12.33
CA LYS A 239 12.22 -6.06 -11.07
C LYS A 239 13.73 -6.07 -10.83
N CYS A 240 14.20 -5.08 -10.07
CA CYS A 240 15.53 -5.06 -9.47
C CYS A 240 15.39 -4.82 -7.97
N THR A 241 16.17 -5.56 -7.18
CA THR A 241 16.19 -5.50 -5.71
C THR A 241 17.30 -4.63 -5.17
N ASN A 242 18.18 -4.10 -6.01
CA ASN A 242 19.26 -3.23 -5.59
C ASN A 242 18.77 -1.78 -5.50
N ALA A 243 18.96 -1.13 -4.35
CA ALA A 243 18.56 0.26 -4.13
C ALA A 243 19.33 1.26 -5.02
N PHE A 244 20.57 0.96 -5.42
CA PHE A 244 21.44 1.84 -6.21
C PHE A 244 21.53 1.48 -7.69
N ASP A 245 20.70 0.55 -8.18
CA ASP A 245 20.62 0.26 -9.63
C ASP A 245 20.25 1.52 -10.43
N ARG A 246 19.25 2.28 -9.95
CA ARG A 246 18.82 3.54 -10.56
C ARG A 246 17.97 4.41 -9.63
N PHE A 247 17.89 5.70 -9.97
CA PHE A 247 16.91 6.61 -9.38
C PHE A 247 15.53 6.48 -10.02
N GLY A 248 14.50 6.79 -9.23
CA GLY A 248 13.23 7.25 -9.73
C GLY A 248 13.32 8.71 -10.16
N MET A 249 13.54 8.97 -11.45
CA MET A 249 13.63 10.33 -11.99
C MET A 249 12.25 10.98 -12.13
N ILE A 250 12.17 12.27 -11.80
CA ILE A 250 10.98 13.10 -11.96
C ILE A 250 11.36 14.24 -12.90
N ASP A 251 10.71 14.32 -14.06
CA ASP A 251 11.10 15.23 -15.15
C ASP A 251 10.15 16.44 -15.23
N PHE A 252 10.53 17.51 -14.52
CA PHE A 252 9.74 18.74 -14.37
C PHE A 252 9.74 19.60 -15.64
N ASP A 253 10.62 19.31 -16.61
CA ASP A 253 10.62 19.98 -17.90
C ASP A 253 9.73 19.31 -18.95
N ASN A 254 9.34 18.06 -18.71
CA ASN A 254 8.57 17.27 -19.65
C ASN A 254 7.32 16.69 -18.98
N ILE A 255 7.29 15.38 -18.77
CA ILE A 255 6.06 14.65 -18.46
C ILE A 255 5.54 14.93 -17.05
N ASP A 256 6.40 15.29 -16.10
CA ASP A 256 6.03 15.59 -14.72
C ASP A 256 5.87 17.10 -14.48
N ARG A 257 6.02 17.96 -15.50
CA ARG A 257 5.84 19.42 -15.38
C ARG A 257 4.51 19.80 -14.73
N TYR A 258 3.45 19.04 -15.00
CA TYR A 258 2.12 19.30 -14.45
C TYR A 258 2.05 19.15 -12.91
N TYR A 259 3.04 18.53 -12.27
CA TYR A 259 3.09 18.44 -10.81
C TYR A 259 3.21 19.80 -10.13
N TYR A 260 3.79 20.78 -10.81
CA TYR A 260 3.83 22.15 -10.34
C TYR A 260 2.44 22.75 -10.15
N ASP A 261 1.55 22.60 -11.13
CA ASP A 261 0.16 23.03 -10.99
C ASP A 261 -0.58 22.24 -9.89
N LYS A 262 -0.28 20.94 -9.74
CA LYS A 262 -0.88 20.09 -8.69
C LYS A 262 -0.42 20.49 -7.29
N VAL A 263 0.84 20.84 -7.14
CA VAL A 263 1.40 21.37 -5.89
C VAL A 263 0.73 22.69 -5.54
N ASP A 264 0.55 23.60 -6.50
CA ASP A 264 -0.10 24.89 -6.26
C ASP A 264 -1.57 24.72 -5.82
N GLN A 265 -2.28 23.76 -6.43
CA GLN A 265 -3.62 23.37 -5.99
C GLN A 265 -3.62 22.79 -4.57
N ALA A 266 -2.68 21.91 -4.23
CA ALA A 266 -2.57 21.33 -2.90
C ALA A 266 -2.25 22.39 -1.84
N ILE A 267 -1.35 23.34 -2.15
CA ILE A 267 -1.02 24.46 -1.26
C ILE A 267 -2.24 25.34 -1.02
N THR A 268 -2.99 25.66 -2.08
CA THR A 268 -4.23 26.44 -2.01
C THR A 268 -5.25 25.73 -1.12
N TRP A 269 -5.46 24.42 -1.34
CA TRP A 269 -6.33 23.59 -0.51
C TRP A 269 -5.98 23.68 0.98
N ILE A 270 -4.72 23.51 1.37
CA ILE A 270 -4.32 23.54 2.78
C ILE A 270 -4.54 24.93 3.40
N ARG A 271 -4.33 26.01 2.64
CA ARG A 271 -4.61 27.38 3.11
C ARG A 271 -6.10 27.62 3.30
N ASP A 272 -6.91 27.22 2.33
CA ASP A 272 -8.37 27.32 2.41
C ASP A 272 -8.91 26.50 3.58
N LEU A 273 -8.37 25.29 3.81
CA LEU A 273 -8.71 24.45 4.94
C LEU A 273 -8.41 25.13 6.28
N ARG A 274 -7.23 25.75 6.43
CA ARG A 274 -6.87 26.46 7.66
C ARG A 274 -7.72 27.70 7.90
N LYS A 275 -8.17 28.36 6.84
CA LYS A 275 -8.90 29.62 6.91
C LYS A 275 -10.40 29.41 7.12
N GLU A 276 -10.99 28.50 6.35
CA GLU A 276 -12.44 28.33 6.23
C GLU A 276 -12.93 26.95 6.69
N GLY A 277 -12.03 25.97 6.86
CA GLY A 277 -12.37 24.56 7.04
C GLY A 277 -13.22 24.22 8.26
N ALA A 278 -13.16 25.02 9.32
CA ALA A 278 -14.02 24.89 10.49
C ALA A 278 -15.52 25.04 10.16
N HIS A 279 -15.84 25.84 9.13
CA HIS A 279 -17.21 26.10 8.68
C HIS A 279 -17.71 25.12 7.62
N TRP A 280 -16.84 24.23 7.12
CA TRP A 280 -17.26 23.21 6.17
C TRP A 280 -18.00 22.08 6.88
N GLU A 281 -19.08 21.64 6.26
CA GLU A 281 -19.92 20.56 6.72
C GLU A 281 -19.86 19.38 5.74
N LEU A 282 -19.91 18.15 6.29
CA LEU A 282 -19.96 16.91 5.51
C LEU A 282 -21.38 16.55 5.07
N TYR A 283 -22.39 16.95 5.86
CA TYR A 283 -23.76 16.46 5.72
C TYR A 283 -24.77 17.61 5.55
N PRO A 284 -25.89 17.38 4.84
CA PRO A 284 -26.26 16.15 4.12
C PRO A 284 -25.43 15.89 2.86
N GLU A 285 -24.71 16.91 2.38
CA GLU A 285 -23.78 16.88 1.25
C GLU A 285 -22.53 17.68 1.63
N PRO A 286 -21.32 17.26 1.24
CA PRO A 286 -20.10 18.00 1.54
C PRO A 286 -20.10 19.42 0.95
N THR A 287 -19.74 20.40 1.77
CA THR A 287 -19.73 21.84 1.41
C THR A 287 -18.73 22.15 0.29
N THR A 288 -17.67 21.36 0.17
CA THR A 288 -16.70 21.45 -0.92
C THR A 288 -16.35 20.07 -1.47
N LYS A 289 -15.92 20.02 -2.73
CA LYS A 289 -15.64 18.77 -3.45
C LYS A 289 -14.54 17.92 -2.81
N GLU A 290 -13.59 18.55 -2.13
CA GLU A 290 -12.45 17.91 -1.47
C GLU A 290 -12.85 17.10 -0.22
N LEU A 291 -14.04 17.37 0.34
CA LEU A 291 -14.56 16.61 1.47
C LEU A 291 -15.29 15.32 1.07
N TRP A 292 -15.36 14.99 -0.22
CA TRP A 292 -15.85 13.68 -0.66
C TRP A 292 -14.78 12.59 -0.46
N PRO A 293 -15.02 11.58 0.40
CA PRO A 293 -14.01 10.59 0.79
C PRO A 293 -13.69 9.64 -0.35
N ASN A 294 -12.43 9.20 -0.47
CA ASN A 294 -12.06 8.16 -1.43
C ASN A 294 -12.04 6.78 -0.76
N SER A 295 -13.07 5.97 -0.96
CA SER A 295 -13.13 4.63 -0.35
C SER A 295 -12.10 3.64 -0.92
N GLY A 296 -11.55 3.93 -2.11
CA GLY A 296 -10.49 3.13 -2.72
C GLY A 296 -9.10 3.42 -2.15
N ASN A 297 -8.92 4.56 -1.47
CA ASN A 297 -7.66 4.89 -0.81
C ASN A 297 -7.57 4.18 0.55
N GLN A 298 -6.53 3.39 0.78
CA GLN A 298 -6.27 2.72 2.07
C GLN A 298 -5.10 3.38 2.84
N SER A 299 -4.57 4.50 2.34
CA SER A 299 -3.57 5.32 3.03
C SER A 299 -4.26 6.44 3.81
N ASP A 300 -5.05 6.06 4.81
CA ASP A 300 -5.99 6.92 5.54
C ASP A 300 -5.77 6.94 7.06
N TYR A 301 -4.68 6.34 7.56
CA TYR A 301 -4.31 6.38 8.96
C TYR A 301 -4.20 7.82 9.52
N PRO A 302 -4.68 8.09 10.76
CA PRO A 302 -5.37 7.19 11.69
C PRO A 302 -6.91 7.31 11.59
N TRP A 303 -7.47 7.55 10.41
CA TRP A 303 -8.88 7.90 10.20
C TRP A 303 -9.65 6.87 9.37
N HIS A 304 -9.19 5.61 9.33
CA HIS A 304 -9.81 4.58 8.50
C HIS A 304 -11.27 4.34 8.88
N ASN A 305 -11.56 4.20 10.19
CA ASN A 305 -12.93 3.98 10.67
C ASN A 305 -13.82 5.19 10.42
N ALA A 306 -13.36 6.40 10.79
CA ALA A 306 -14.08 7.65 10.56
C ALA A 306 -14.40 7.87 9.07
N LYS A 307 -13.41 7.68 8.17
CA LYS A 307 -13.64 7.81 6.73
C LYS A 307 -14.61 6.75 6.22
N SER A 308 -14.52 5.52 6.71
CA SER A 308 -15.46 4.45 6.35
C SER A 308 -16.90 4.82 6.76
N GLU A 309 -17.11 5.39 7.95
CA GLU A 309 -18.41 5.92 8.37
C GLU A 309 -18.91 7.02 7.42
N ILE A 310 -18.03 7.95 7.02
CA ILE A 310 -18.38 9.04 6.11
C ILE A 310 -18.81 8.49 4.74
N VAL A 311 -18.07 7.53 4.18
CA VAL A 311 -18.41 6.84 2.92
C VAL A 311 -19.79 6.17 3.02
N GLU A 312 -20.07 5.48 4.12
CA GLU A 312 -21.35 4.81 4.36
C GLU A 312 -22.52 5.80 4.43
N LYS A 313 -22.35 6.88 5.19
CA LYS A 313 -23.40 7.88 5.41
C LYS A 313 -23.68 8.73 4.17
N LEU A 314 -22.63 9.11 3.42
CA LEU A 314 -22.77 9.81 2.14
C LEU A 314 -23.26 8.89 1.01
N LYS A 315 -23.13 7.57 1.17
CA LYS A 315 -23.37 6.60 0.11
C LYS A 315 -22.54 6.91 -1.14
N ASP A 316 -21.28 7.32 -0.94
CA ASP A 316 -20.39 7.73 -2.03
C ASP A 316 -20.23 6.61 -3.07
N VAL A 317 -20.23 6.98 -4.36
CA VAL A 317 -20.19 6.04 -5.48
C VAL A 317 -18.86 5.25 -5.57
N THR A 318 -17.76 5.76 -5.02
CA THR A 318 -16.46 5.08 -4.97
C THR A 318 -16.51 3.79 -4.16
N LYS A 319 -17.53 3.61 -3.32
CA LYS A 319 -17.78 2.38 -2.58
C LYS A 319 -17.99 1.17 -3.51
N LEU A 320 -18.53 1.41 -4.72
CA LEU A 320 -18.80 0.37 -5.72
C LEU A 320 -17.51 -0.24 -6.27
N TRP A 321 -17.52 -1.56 -6.45
CA TRP A 321 -16.36 -2.28 -6.97
C TRP A 321 -15.83 -1.68 -8.26
N GLY A 322 -14.54 -1.37 -8.22
CA GLY A 322 -13.81 -0.83 -9.35
C GLY A 322 -14.19 0.61 -9.70
N VAL A 323 -15.00 1.34 -8.93
CA VAL A 323 -15.33 2.76 -9.17
C VAL A 323 -14.32 3.66 -8.43
N GLY A 324 -13.61 4.52 -9.15
CA GLY A 324 -12.64 5.45 -8.56
C GLY A 324 -13.04 6.92 -8.71
N LEU A 325 -12.10 7.82 -8.38
CA LEU A 325 -12.31 9.27 -8.44
C LEU A 325 -12.78 9.76 -9.81
N LYS A 326 -12.21 9.23 -10.90
CA LYS A 326 -12.57 9.58 -12.27
C LYS A 326 -14.04 9.26 -12.58
N GLU A 327 -14.52 8.11 -12.12
CA GLU A 327 -15.93 7.74 -12.29
C GLU A 327 -16.85 8.53 -11.37
N ARG A 328 -16.40 8.89 -10.15
CA ARG A 328 -17.14 9.81 -9.27
C ARG A 328 -17.30 11.20 -9.88
N GLU A 329 -16.24 11.78 -10.44
CA GLU A 329 -16.30 13.08 -11.11
C GLU A 329 -17.36 13.08 -12.21
N LYS A 330 -17.39 12.03 -13.05
CA LYS A 330 -18.44 11.85 -14.06
C LYS A 330 -19.83 11.67 -13.47
N ALA A 331 -19.95 10.98 -12.33
CA ALA A 331 -21.22 10.85 -11.62
C ALA A 331 -21.74 12.23 -11.21
N HIS A 332 -20.89 13.05 -10.58
CA HIS A 332 -21.23 14.39 -10.11
C HIS A 332 -21.57 15.34 -11.29
N GLU A 333 -20.85 15.24 -12.41
CA GLU A 333 -21.19 15.96 -13.66
C GLU A 333 -22.60 15.62 -14.17
N ASN A 334 -23.10 14.42 -13.87
CA ASN A 334 -24.45 13.96 -14.19
C ASN A 334 -25.45 14.19 -13.04
N ASN A 335 -25.09 14.96 -12.01
CA ASN A 335 -25.87 15.19 -10.78
C ASN A 335 -26.20 13.90 -10.01
N ILE A 336 -25.27 12.94 -10.01
CA ILE A 336 -25.39 11.66 -9.28
C ILE A 336 -24.33 11.62 -8.20
N PHE A 337 -24.77 11.73 -6.94
CA PHE A 337 -23.88 11.84 -5.78
C PHE A 337 -23.84 10.57 -4.92
N THR A 338 -24.80 9.66 -5.11
CA THR A 338 -24.96 8.47 -4.26
C THR A 338 -25.04 7.18 -5.08
N TRP A 339 -24.53 6.07 -4.53
CA TRP A 339 -24.61 4.77 -5.19
C TRP A 339 -26.06 4.25 -5.32
N ASN A 340 -26.98 4.76 -4.50
CA ASN A 340 -28.39 4.36 -4.52
C ASN A 340 -29.28 5.29 -5.36
N ASP A 341 -28.72 6.27 -6.07
CA ASP A 341 -29.47 7.16 -6.97
C ASP A 341 -30.12 6.35 -8.11
N ASP A 342 -31.42 6.52 -8.36
CA ASP A 342 -32.17 5.82 -9.40
C ASP A 342 -31.64 6.04 -10.81
N ASN A 343 -30.97 7.17 -11.04
CA ASN A 343 -30.35 7.50 -12.30
C ASN A 343 -28.96 6.88 -12.47
N LEU A 344 -28.37 6.26 -11.45
CA LEU A 344 -27.04 5.67 -11.54
C LEU A 344 -27.01 4.46 -12.46
N THR A 345 -26.17 4.55 -13.50
CA THR A 345 -25.83 3.44 -14.40
C THR A 345 -24.33 3.47 -14.70
N PRO A 346 -23.68 2.33 -15.06
CA PRO A 346 -22.26 2.34 -15.39
C PRO A 346 -21.92 3.32 -16.52
N ALA A 347 -22.79 3.45 -17.52
CA ALA A 347 -22.58 4.36 -18.65
C ALA A 347 -22.50 5.83 -18.19
N LYS A 348 -23.34 6.25 -17.24
CA LYS A 348 -23.35 7.63 -16.71
C LYS A 348 -22.12 7.96 -15.87
N ILE A 349 -21.47 6.96 -15.28
CA ILE A 349 -20.18 7.13 -14.60
C ILE A 349 -18.99 6.80 -15.51
N GLY A 350 -19.22 6.61 -16.81
CA GLY A 350 -18.18 6.46 -17.83
C GLY A 350 -17.55 5.07 -17.94
N ILE A 351 -18.27 4.02 -17.56
CA ILE A 351 -17.86 2.62 -17.65
C ILE A 351 -18.59 1.95 -18.81
N TYR A 352 -17.81 1.51 -19.81
CA TYR A 352 -18.34 0.94 -21.06
C TYR A 352 -17.88 -0.50 -21.35
N GLY A 353 -16.86 -1.01 -20.67
CA GLY A 353 -16.39 -2.37 -20.87
C GLY A 353 -17.40 -3.40 -20.37
N GLU A 354 -17.77 -4.36 -21.23
CA GLU A 354 -18.89 -5.29 -21.01
C GLU A 354 -18.83 -6.00 -19.65
N PHE A 355 -17.67 -6.55 -19.29
CA PHE A 355 -17.47 -7.23 -18.01
C PHE A 355 -17.70 -6.31 -16.81
N ARG A 356 -16.99 -5.18 -16.73
CA ARG A 356 -17.07 -4.24 -15.61
C ARG A 356 -18.46 -3.61 -15.50
N LYS A 357 -19.09 -3.33 -16.65
CA LYS A 357 -20.48 -2.85 -16.74
C LYS A 357 -21.45 -3.86 -16.10
N LYS A 358 -21.42 -5.13 -16.54
CA LYS A 358 -22.28 -6.20 -16.00
C LYS A 358 -22.12 -6.36 -14.49
N VAL A 359 -20.89 -6.36 -14.00
CA VAL A 359 -20.58 -6.49 -12.57
C VAL A 359 -21.19 -5.34 -11.77
N ILE A 360 -20.94 -4.09 -12.18
CA ILE A 360 -21.43 -2.91 -11.45
C ILE A 360 -22.95 -2.80 -11.51
N GLU A 361 -23.58 -3.12 -12.65
CA GLU A 361 -25.05 -3.19 -12.75
C GLU A 361 -25.63 -4.18 -11.74
N GLN A 362 -25.06 -5.37 -11.61
CA GLN A 362 -25.52 -6.35 -10.63
C GLN A 362 -25.36 -5.84 -9.19
N ILE A 363 -24.22 -5.23 -8.85
CA ILE A 363 -23.99 -4.64 -7.51
C ILE A 363 -25.00 -3.53 -7.22
N ILE A 364 -25.25 -2.62 -8.17
CA ILE A 364 -26.26 -1.55 -7.99
C ILE A 364 -27.65 -2.17 -7.80
N ASN A 365 -28.02 -3.13 -8.64
CA ASN A 365 -29.34 -3.76 -8.63
C ASN A 365 -29.59 -4.48 -7.29
N ILE A 366 -28.69 -5.36 -6.83
CA ILE A 366 -28.91 -6.11 -5.59
C ILE A 366 -29.05 -5.20 -4.37
N ASN A 367 -28.33 -4.08 -4.36
CA ASN A 367 -28.36 -3.13 -3.24
C ASN A 367 -29.61 -2.24 -3.22
N LYS A 368 -30.37 -2.18 -4.32
CA LYS A 368 -31.68 -1.50 -4.41
C LYS A 368 -32.88 -2.46 -4.29
N LEU A 369 -32.67 -3.76 -4.48
CA LEU A 369 -33.72 -4.77 -4.41
C LEU A 369 -34.11 -5.10 -2.97
N GLU A 370 -35.40 -5.22 -2.69
CA GLU A 370 -35.88 -5.71 -1.39
C GLU A 370 -36.08 -7.23 -1.34
N THR A 371 -36.37 -7.84 -2.49
CA THR A 371 -36.85 -9.22 -2.61
C THR A 371 -35.76 -10.28 -2.47
N HIS A 372 -34.58 -10.05 -3.06
CA HIS A 372 -33.48 -11.01 -3.07
C HIS A 372 -32.30 -10.46 -2.26
N LYS A 373 -31.55 -11.36 -1.61
CA LYS A 373 -30.32 -11.02 -0.87
C LYS A 373 -29.05 -11.45 -1.62
N VAL A 374 -29.18 -12.35 -2.59
CA VAL A 374 -28.11 -12.81 -3.47
C VAL A 374 -28.63 -12.86 -4.90
N LEU A 375 -27.83 -12.40 -5.84
CA LEU A 375 -28.04 -12.55 -7.28
C LEU A 375 -26.79 -13.18 -7.93
N PRO A 376 -26.93 -13.89 -9.07
CA PRO A 376 -28.20 -14.26 -9.70
C PRO A 376 -28.99 -15.28 -8.86
N VAL A 377 -30.31 -15.39 -9.10
CA VAL A 377 -31.17 -16.37 -8.39
C VAL A 377 -30.71 -17.80 -8.67
N ARG A 378 -30.30 -18.05 -9.92
CA ARG A 378 -29.67 -19.30 -10.35
C ARG A 378 -28.33 -18.97 -10.99
N ILE A 379 -27.28 -19.59 -10.48
CA ILE A 379 -25.94 -19.51 -11.03
C ILE A 379 -25.89 -20.49 -12.21
N ASN A 380 -25.28 -20.14 -13.33
CA ASN A 380 -25.09 -21.03 -14.49
C ASN A 380 -23.66 -21.57 -14.54
N ASP A 381 -22.69 -20.81 -14.05
CA ASP A 381 -21.29 -21.20 -13.94
C ASP A 381 -21.16 -22.46 -13.09
N ASN A 382 -20.72 -23.54 -13.72
CA ASN A 382 -20.36 -24.79 -13.07
C ASN A 382 -18.94 -25.20 -13.45
N ARG A 383 -18.02 -24.23 -13.58
CA ARG A 383 -16.62 -24.50 -13.95
C ARG A 383 -16.01 -25.54 -13.01
N LYS A 384 -15.26 -26.47 -13.60
CA LYS A 384 -14.68 -27.65 -12.93
C LYS A 384 -15.68 -28.40 -12.02
N ASN A 385 -16.98 -28.39 -12.33
CA ASN A 385 -18.04 -29.06 -11.57
C ASN A 385 -18.05 -28.68 -10.08
N TRP A 386 -17.96 -27.39 -9.74
CA TRP A 386 -17.96 -26.95 -8.35
C TRP A 386 -19.33 -27.09 -7.67
N LYS A 387 -20.44 -27.13 -8.42
CA LYS A 387 -21.78 -27.27 -7.84
C LYS A 387 -22.05 -28.68 -7.30
N GLU A 388 -21.45 -29.68 -7.92
CA GLU A 388 -21.51 -31.05 -7.43
C GLU A 388 -20.55 -31.19 -6.25
N LYS A 389 -21.11 -31.52 -5.08
CA LYS A 389 -20.34 -31.74 -3.85
C LYS A 389 -19.75 -33.16 -3.86
N PRO A 390 -18.44 -33.34 -4.07
CA PRO A 390 -17.81 -34.64 -3.98
C PRO A 390 -17.66 -35.07 -2.51
N LYS A 391 -17.11 -36.26 -2.28
CA LYS A 391 -16.87 -36.80 -0.93
C LYS A 391 -15.85 -36.00 -0.12
N LEU A 392 -14.89 -35.36 -0.79
CA LEU A 392 -13.81 -34.61 -0.16
C LEU A 392 -13.43 -33.39 -1.00
N GLU A 393 -13.36 -32.25 -0.33
CA GLU A 393 -12.79 -30.99 -0.80
C GLU A 393 -12.08 -30.34 0.37
N PHE A 394 -11.03 -29.58 0.08
CA PHE A 394 -10.30 -28.79 1.07
C PHE A 394 -10.61 -27.31 0.90
N PHE A 395 -10.62 -26.56 2.00
CA PHE A 395 -10.79 -25.11 2.06
C PHE A 395 -9.58 -24.54 2.78
N VAL A 396 -8.79 -23.75 2.08
CA VAL A 396 -7.44 -23.37 2.50
C VAL A 396 -7.27 -21.87 2.45
N ASP A 397 -6.62 -21.34 3.47
CA ASP A 397 -6.23 -19.94 3.59
C ASP A 397 -4.82 -19.86 4.22
N PHE A 398 -3.99 -18.92 3.75
CA PHE A 398 -2.61 -18.75 4.19
C PHE A 398 -2.42 -17.38 4.84
N GLU A 399 -1.77 -17.35 6.01
CA GLU A 399 -1.21 -16.11 6.53
C GLU A 399 0.25 -15.97 6.12
N THR A 400 0.61 -14.76 5.72
CA THR A 400 1.92 -14.46 5.15
C THR A 400 2.55 -13.22 5.74
N VAL A 401 3.87 -13.19 5.73
CA VAL A 401 4.66 -11.97 5.89
C VAL A 401 5.24 -11.55 4.55
N ASN A 402 5.52 -10.26 4.38
CA ASN A 402 6.20 -9.74 3.19
C ASN A 402 7.65 -9.32 3.51
N ASN A 403 8.35 -8.81 2.50
CA ASN A 403 9.76 -8.40 2.65
C ASN A 403 9.97 -7.01 3.29
N ILE A 404 8.94 -6.41 3.88
CA ILE A 404 9.05 -5.08 4.52
C ILE A 404 9.82 -5.16 5.84
N ASN A 405 9.78 -6.29 6.54
CA ASN A 405 10.61 -6.50 7.73
C ASN A 405 12.06 -6.86 7.34
N ASP A 406 12.72 -5.92 6.68
CA ASP A 406 14.12 -6.02 6.29
C ASP A 406 15.02 -5.56 7.45
N ASN A 407 16.08 -6.32 7.75
CA ASN A 407 17.11 -5.95 8.74
C ASN A 407 18.31 -5.24 8.09
N PHE A 408 18.29 -5.07 6.77
CA PHE A 408 19.29 -4.39 5.95
C PHE A 408 20.68 -5.04 5.97
N ALA A 409 20.81 -6.28 6.44
CA ALA A 409 22.10 -6.98 6.48
C ALA A 409 22.69 -7.26 5.08
N LYS A 410 21.83 -7.32 4.05
CA LYS A 410 22.21 -7.54 2.64
C LYS A 410 22.27 -6.25 1.81
N PHE A 411 22.10 -5.07 2.44
CA PHE A 411 22.07 -3.79 1.74
C PHE A 411 23.35 -3.59 0.90
N PRO A 412 23.25 -3.18 -0.38
CA PRO A 412 22.14 -2.47 -1.02
C PRO A 412 21.05 -3.33 -1.66
N GLU A 413 21.16 -4.66 -1.61
CA GLU A 413 20.07 -5.55 -2.02
C GLU A 413 18.97 -5.56 -0.98
N GLN A 414 17.70 -5.65 -1.43
CA GLN A 414 16.57 -5.91 -0.56
C GLN A 414 16.78 -7.20 0.23
N GLY A 415 16.70 -7.10 1.55
CA GLY A 415 16.51 -8.23 2.44
C GLY A 415 15.03 -8.47 2.71
N GLY A 416 14.78 -9.28 3.74
CA GLY A 416 13.45 -9.80 4.05
C GLY A 416 12.98 -10.84 3.02
N ASP A 417 12.19 -11.79 3.47
CA ASP A 417 11.57 -12.78 2.61
C ASP A 417 10.06 -12.72 2.81
N ALA A 418 9.32 -12.84 1.71
CA ALA A 418 7.89 -13.04 1.78
C ALA A 418 7.64 -14.52 2.06
N LEU A 419 7.10 -14.85 3.23
CA LEU A 419 6.98 -16.22 3.73
C LEU A 419 5.54 -16.53 4.12
N ILE A 420 5.10 -17.75 3.85
CA ILE A 420 3.95 -18.37 4.49
C ILE A 420 4.40 -18.79 5.89
N PHE A 421 3.74 -18.28 6.92
CA PHE A 421 4.02 -18.68 8.30
C PHE A 421 2.88 -19.49 8.92
N MET A 422 1.71 -19.50 8.28
CA MET A 422 0.54 -20.25 8.73
C MET A 422 -0.29 -20.75 7.56
N ILE A 423 -0.79 -21.98 7.67
CA ILE A 423 -1.73 -22.59 6.72
C ILE A 423 -2.92 -23.15 7.49
N GLY A 424 -4.11 -22.66 7.18
CA GLY A 424 -5.37 -23.27 7.56
C GLY A 424 -5.82 -24.29 6.52
N CYS A 425 -6.30 -25.44 6.99
CA CYS A 425 -6.83 -26.47 6.11
C CYS A 425 -8.11 -27.08 6.71
N GLY A 426 -9.24 -26.66 6.16
CA GLY A 426 -10.55 -27.20 6.47
C GLY A 426 -11.00 -28.28 5.49
N HIS A 427 -11.76 -29.26 5.96
CA HIS A 427 -12.49 -30.21 5.10
C HIS A 427 -13.80 -30.63 5.79
N GLU A 428 -14.70 -31.24 5.03
CA GLU A 428 -15.94 -31.79 5.60
C GLU A 428 -15.84 -33.29 5.81
N TYR A 429 -16.21 -33.74 7.01
CA TYR A 429 -16.34 -35.15 7.35
C TYR A 429 -17.65 -35.40 8.09
N ASN A 430 -18.50 -36.31 7.58
CA ASN A 430 -19.81 -36.63 8.15
C ASN A 430 -20.70 -35.39 8.41
N GLY A 431 -20.68 -34.40 7.50
CA GLY A 431 -21.47 -33.17 7.61
C GLY A 431 -20.94 -32.15 8.61
N LYS A 432 -19.75 -32.38 9.19
CA LYS A 432 -19.06 -31.44 10.08
C LYS A 432 -17.81 -30.88 9.42
N PHE A 433 -17.54 -29.60 9.70
CA PHE A 433 -16.30 -28.96 9.30
C PHE A 433 -15.19 -29.35 10.27
N GLU A 434 -14.18 -30.04 9.77
CA GLU A 434 -12.97 -30.42 10.49
C GLU A 434 -11.85 -29.49 10.04
N PHE A 435 -11.07 -28.97 10.99
CA PHE A 435 -10.04 -27.97 10.73
C PHE A 435 -8.70 -28.41 11.30
N LYS A 436 -7.62 -28.11 10.57
CA LYS A 436 -6.26 -28.22 11.07
C LYS A 436 -5.45 -27.01 10.63
N ILE A 437 -4.66 -26.50 11.56
CA ILE A 437 -3.74 -25.39 11.37
C ILE A 437 -2.29 -25.85 11.43
N PHE A 438 -1.45 -25.23 10.61
CA PHE A 438 -0.01 -25.45 10.55
C PHE A 438 0.69 -24.11 10.73
N THR A 439 1.43 -23.94 11.81
CA THR A 439 2.12 -22.68 12.14
C THR A 439 3.62 -22.93 12.24
N GLY A 440 4.42 -22.03 11.67
CA GLY A 440 5.88 -22.05 11.78
C GLY A 440 6.36 -21.73 13.20
N ASP A 441 7.51 -22.26 13.60
CA ASP A 441 8.11 -21.92 14.90
C ASP A 441 8.92 -20.61 14.84
N ARG A 442 9.37 -20.23 13.64
CA ARG A 442 10.11 -19.01 13.30
C ARG A 442 9.76 -18.54 11.88
N LEU A 443 10.05 -17.28 11.58
CA LEU A 443 9.94 -16.72 10.23
C LEU A 443 11.22 -16.97 9.42
N ASP A 444 11.36 -18.18 8.89
CA ASP A 444 12.42 -18.53 7.94
C ASP A 444 11.96 -19.51 6.85
N VAL A 445 12.79 -19.65 5.82
CA VAL A 445 12.51 -20.43 4.61
C VAL A 445 12.39 -21.94 4.88
N TYR A 446 13.10 -22.48 5.88
CA TYR A 446 13.03 -23.90 6.21
C TYR A 446 11.81 -24.23 7.05
N GLU A 447 11.42 -23.35 7.96
CA GLU A 447 10.14 -23.46 8.68
C GLU A 447 8.94 -23.34 7.73
N GLU A 448 8.97 -22.40 6.77
CA GLU A 448 7.99 -22.34 5.67
C GLU A 448 7.95 -23.68 4.90
N ALA A 449 9.11 -24.26 4.59
CA ALA A 449 9.13 -25.52 3.87
C ALA A 449 8.60 -26.71 4.69
N ARG A 450 8.87 -26.73 6.00
CA ARG A 450 8.37 -27.73 6.94
C ARG A 450 6.85 -27.69 7.02
N LEU A 451 6.26 -26.51 7.24
CA LEU A 451 4.81 -26.37 7.41
C LEU A 451 4.04 -26.69 6.13
N ILE A 452 4.56 -26.31 4.95
CA ILE A 452 3.97 -26.70 3.65
C ILE A 452 3.98 -28.22 3.49
N THR A 453 5.10 -28.87 3.85
CA THR A 453 5.24 -30.33 3.74
C THR A 453 4.29 -31.05 4.69
N GLU A 454 4.13 -30.58 5.92
CA GLU A 454 3.17 -31.12 6.89
C GLU A 454 1.72 -30.98 6.43
N TRP A 455 1.37 -29.82 5.86
CA TRP A 455 0.04 -29.58 5.30
C TRP A 455 -0.28 -30.52 4.14
N ILE A 456 0.65 -30.70 3.20
CA ILE A 456 0.49 -31.61 2.06
C ILE A 456 0.34 -33.06 2.54
N ASN A 457 1.18 -33.50 3.48
CA ASN A 457 1.08 -34.84 4.06
C ASN A 457 -0.25 -35.07 4.76
N TYR A 458 -0.77 -34.07 5.47
CA TYR A 458 -2.08 -34.13 6.10
C TYR A 458 -3.21 -34.26 5.08
N MET A 459 -3.20 -33.48 4.00
CA MET A 459 -4.19 -33.63 2.93
C MET A 459 -4.12 -35.02 2.30
N GLY A 460 -2.91 -35.57 2.11
CA GLY A 460 -2.70 -36.94 1.64
C GLY A 460 -3.34 -37.97 2.58
N GLN A 461 -3.08 -37.87 3.88
CA GLN A 461 -3.67 -38.74 4.90
C GLN A 461 -5.20 -38.67 4.90
N VAL A 462 -5.78 -37.46 4.94
CA VAL A 462 -7.25 -37.26 4.91
C VAL A 462 -7.86 -37.83 3.62
N THR A 463 -7.17 -37.66 2.49
CA THR A 463 -7.60 -38.23 1.21
C THR A 463 -7.65 -39.75 1.27
N SER A 464 -6.60 -40.39 1.78
CA SER A 464 -6.57 -41.85 1.97
C SER A 464 -7.64 -42.34 2.94
N ASP A 465 -7.89 -41.61 4.03
CA ASP A 465 -8.87 -41.99 5.05
C ASP A 465 -10.32 -41.93 4.54
N ILE A 466 -10.64 -40.97 3.65
CA ILE A 466 -12.01 -40.73 3.18
C ILE A 466 -12.29 -41.42 1.83
N LEU A 467 -11.32 -41.43 0.91
CA LEU A 467 -11.47 -41.95 -0.45
C LEU A 467 -10.84 -43.34 -0.64
N GLY A 468 -9.99 -43.79 0.29
CA GLY A 468 -9.16 -44.97 0.11
C GLY A 468 -7.91 -44.70 -0.75
N GLU A 469 -7.21 -45.76 -1.15
CA GLU A 469 -6.12 -45.65 -2.12
C GLU A 469 -6.68 -45.19 -3.48
N THR A 470 -6.38 -43.96 -3.87
CA THR A 470 -6.86 -43.33 -5.09
C THR A 470 -5.85 -42.33 -5.64
N ASP A 471 -5.82 -42.16 -6.96
CA ASP A 471 -5.11 -41.09 -7.66
C ASP A 471 -5.94 -39.79 -7.76
N GLU A 472 -7.17 -39.80 -7.21
CA GLU A 472 -8.03 -38.62 -7.17
C GLU A 472 -7.37 -37.50 -6.36
N LYS A 473 -7.34 -36.29 -6.94
CA LYS A 473 -6.85 -35.07 -6.28
C LYS A 473 -8.05 -34.20 -5.88
N PRO A 474 -8.47 -34.21 -4.60
CA PRO A 474 -9.54 -33.35 -4.13
C PRO A 474 -9.30 -31.89 -4.50
N LYS A 475 -10.38 -31.15 -4.77
CA LYS A 475 -10.29 -29.71 -5.04
C LYS A 475 -9.83 -28.99 -3.77
N ILE A 476 -8.93 -28.04 -3.94
CA ILE A 476 -8.48 -27.13 -2.88
C ILE A 476 -9.07 -25.75 -3.19
N PHE A 477 -10.17 -25.42 -2.53
CA PHE A 477 -10.78 -24.11 -2.61
C PHE A 477 -9.93 -23.10 -1.85
N HIS A 478 -9.71 -21.99 -2.53
CA HIS A 478 -9.09 -20.80 -1.97
C HIS A 478 -9.86 -19.59 -2.52
N TRP A 479 -9.82 -18.45 -1.81
CA TRP A 479 -10.68 -17.34 -2.20
C TRP A 479 -10.15 -16.60 -3.42
N SER A 480 -8.84 -16.40 -3.56
CA SER A 480 -8.25 -15.56 -4.61
C SER A 480 -6.93 -16.14 -5.12
N PRO A 481 -6.31 -15.70 -6.21
CA PRO A 481 -5.07 -16.34 -6.70
C PRO A 481 -3.83 -16.13 -5.79
N ALA A 482 -4.00 -15.57 -4.58
CA ALA A 482 -2.96 -15.27 -3.61
C ALA A 482 -2.21 -16.53 -3.16
N GLU A 483 -2.91 -17.59 -2.74
CA GLU A 483 -2.29 -18.82 -2.20
C GLU A 483 -1.39 -19.49 -3.24
N VAL A 484 -1.81 -19.50 -4.50
CA VAL A 484 -1.02 -20.01 -5.63
C VAL A 484 0.24 -19.17 -5.84
N SER A 485 0.13 -17.84 -5.71
CA SER A 485 1.28 -16.94 -5.78
C SER A 485 2.25 -17.17 -4.62
N PHE A 486 1.74 -17.38 -3.40
CA PHE A 486 2.57 -17.64 -2.23
C PHE A 486 3.31 -18.97 -2.33
N MET A 487 2.67 -20.03 -2.80
CA MET A 487 3.36 -21.30 -3.09
C MET A 487 4.48 -21.14 -4.11
N LYS A 488 4.29 -20.28 -5.12
CA LYS A 488 5.33 -19.97 -6.09
C LYS A 488 6.49 -19.24 -5.42
N SER A 489 6.20 -18.24 -4.58
CA SER A 489 7.21 -17.51 -3.81
C SER A 489 7.99 -18.42 -2.85
N ALA A 490 7.31 -19.33 -2.13
CA ALA A 490 7.94 -20.30 -1.24
C ALA A 490 8.94 -21.21 -2.00
N ARG A 491 8.56 -21.69 -3.20
CA ARG A 491 9.47 -22.45 -4.06
C ARG A 491 10.68 -21.64 -4.51
N GLU A 492 10.48 -20.36 -4.87
CA GLU A 492 11.56 -19.45 -5.27
C GLU A 492 12.51 -19.12 -4.11
N ASN A 493 11.97 -18.87 -2.91
CA ASN A 493 12.76 -18.61 -1.70
C ASN A 493 13.63 -19.80 -1.32
N LEU A 494 13.09 -21.03 -1.42
CA LEU A 494 13.81 -22.25 -1.07
C LEU A 494 15.04 -22.51 -1.95
N ILE A 495 15.08 -21.99 -3.19
CA ILE A 495 16.15 -22.26 -4.18
C ILE A 495 17.02 -21.03 -4.51
N LYS A 496 16.86 -19.93 -3.76
CA LYS A 496 17.35 -18.59 -4.11
C LYS A 496 18.89 -18.49 -4.27
N ASP A 497 19.66 -19.44 -3.74
CA ASP A 497 21.12 -19.36 -3.59
C ASP A 497 21.95 -20.40 -4.40
N GLY A 498 21.61 -20.66 -5.67
CA GLY A 498 22.47 -21.42 -6.58
C GLY A 498 22.08 -22.89 -6.78
N GLU A 499 23.06 -23.81 -6.78
CA GLU A 499 22.77 -25.26 -6.94
C GLU A 499 21.95 -25.78 -5.75
N LYS A 500 20.90 -26.54 -6.04
CA LYS A 500 20.04 -27.10 -5.01
C LYS A 500 20.81 -28.12 -4.18
N SER A 501 20.74 -27.98 -2.86
CA SER A 501 21.16 -29.03 -1.95
C SER A 501 20.21 -30.24 -2.04
N GLU A 502 20.71 -31.43 -1.73
CA GLU A 502 19.92 -32.67 -1.69
C GLU A 502 18.67 -32.54 -0.79
N LEU A 503 18.75 -31.76 0.30
CA LEU A 503 17.63 -31.49 1.18
C LEU A 503 16.53 -30.66 0.48
N GLN A 504 16.92 -29.60 -0.25
CA GLN A 504 15.98 -28.76 -1.00
C GLN A 504 15.29 -29.55 -2.11
N GLU A 505 16.02 -30.45 -2.78
CA GLU A 505 15.43 -31.33 -3.79
C GLU A 505 14.37 -32.26 -3.17
N LYS A 506 14.69 -32.94 -2.07
CA LYS A 506 13.76 -33.81 -1.35
C LYS A 506 12.51 -33.06 -0.86
N LEU A 507 12.66 -31.84 -0.35
CA LEU A 507 11.52 -31.02 0.08
C LEU A 507 10.61 -30.67 -1.11
N LEU A 508 11.19 -30.27 -2.24
CA LEU A 508 10.43 -29.92 -3.45
C LEU A 508 9.75 -31.13 -4.10
N GLU A 509 10.37 -32.31 -4.04
CA GLU A 509 9.76 -33.58 -4.48
C GLU A 509 8.47 -33.89 -3.70
N ASN A 510 8.40 -33.50 -2.43
CA ASN A 510 7.21 -33.67 -1.60
C ASN A 510 6.10 -32.66 -1.90
N TRP A 511 6.31 -31.70 -2.82
CA TRP A 511 5.32 -30.67 -3.16
C TRP A 511 4.71 -30.97 -4.54
N PRO A 512 3.66 -31.82 -4.62
CA PRO A 512 3.05 -32.19 -5.88
C PRO A 512 2.30 -31.01 -6.52
N ASP A 513 1.89 -31.20 -7.77
CA ASP A 513 0.87 -30.34 -8.38
C ASP A 513 -0.46 -30.51 -7.65
N LEU A 514 -0.94 -29.41 -7.08
CA LEU A 514 -2.17 -29.33 -6.30
C LEU A 514 -3.36 -28.90 -7.18
N ASN A 515 -4.55 -29.42 -6.87
CA ASN A 515 -5.77 -29.12 -7.62
C ASN A 515 -6.47 -27.85 -7.10
N TRP A 516 -5.81 -26.71 -7.29
CA TRP A 516 -6.31 -25.39 -6.87
C TRP A 516 -7.62 -25.00 -7.58
N PHE A 517 -8.54 -24.44 -6.80
CA PHE A 517 -9.80 -23.86 -7.26
C PHE A 517 -9.98 -22.46 -6.70
N ASP A 518 -9.83 -21.45 -7.56
CA ASP A 518 -10.05 -20.04 -7.24
C ASP A 518 -11.56 -19.72 -7.26
N PHE A 519 -12.15 -19.49 -6.08
CA PHE A 519 -13.58 -19.26 -5.99
C PHE A 519 -14.01 -17.82 -6.33
N ILE A 520 -13.15 -16.81 -6.20
CA ILE A 520 -13.53 -15.43 -6.59
C ILE A 520 -13.77 -15.32 -8.10
N GLU A 521 -13.15 -16.18 -8.92
CA GLU A 521 -13.44 -16.22 -10.35
C GLU A 521 -14.91 -16.58 -10.62
N VAL A 522 -15.46 -17.57 -9.90
CA VAL A 522 -16.89 -17.94 -10.00
C VAL A 522 -17.76 -16.74 -9.63
N MET A 523 -17.41 -16.08 -8.52
CA MET A 523 -18.12 -14.90 -8.04
C MET A 523 -18.06 -13.73 -9.03
N ARG A 524 -16.95 -13.55 -9.76
CA ARG A 524 -16.73 -12.38 -10.64
C ARG A 524 -17.18 -12.57 -12.08
N GLU A 525 -17.12 -13.76 -12.64
CA GLU A 525 -17.43 -14.00 -14.05
C GLU A 525 -18.96 -14.05 -14.32
N GLU A 526 -19.73 -14.59 -13.38
CA GLU A 526 -21.21 -14.54 -13.42
C GLU A 526 -21.84 -13.33 -12.69
N PRO A 527 -21.02 -12.39 -12.21
CA PRO A 527 -21.27 -11.58 -11.01
C PRO A 527 -22.29 -12.14 -9.99
N ILE A 528 -21.80 -12.96 -9.06
CA ILE A 528 -22.54 -13.36 -7.86
C ILE A 528 -22.40 -12.26 -6.81
N VAL A 529 -23.47 -11.51 -6.56
CA VAL A 529 -23.49 -10.32 -5.71
C VAL A 529 -24.40 -10.50 -4.51
N VAL A 530 -24.04 -9.91 -3.37
CA VAL A 530 -24.78 -10.01 -2.10
C VAL A 530 -25.23 -8.62 -1.67
N LYS A 531 -26.50 -8.48 -1.22
CA LYS A 531 -27.04 -7.20 -0.74
C LYS A 531 -26.19 -6.68 0.43
N GLY A 532 -25.74 -5.43 0.35
CA GLY A 532 -24.84 -4.79 1.30
C GLY A 532 -23.34 -4.99 1.01
N ALA A 533 -22.98 -5.92 0.10
CA ALA A 533 -21.61 -6.09 -0.36
C ALA A 533 -21.39 -5.27 -1.64
N PHE A 534 -20.39 -4.37 -1.60
CA PHE A 534 -20.05 -3.49 -2.71
C PHE A 534 -18.80 -3.97 -3.47
N GLY A 535 -18.29 -5.16 -3.14
CA GLY A 535 -17.16 -5.82 -3.78
C GLY A 535 -17.11 -7.30 -3.43
N PHE A 536 -16.05 -7.98 -3.89
CA PHE A 536 -15.92 -9.44 -3.86
C PHE A 536 -14.88 -9.95 -2.86
N GLY A 537 -14.47 -9.16 -1.87
CA GLY A 537 -13.61 -9.67 -0.79
C GLY A 537 -14.38 -10.67 0.07
N LEU A 538 -13.73 -11.77 0.51
CA LEU A 538 -14.36 -12.81 1.32
C LEU A 538 -15.08 -12.23 2.53
N LYS A 539 -14.38 -11.38 3.29
CA LYS A 539 -14.91 -10.65 4.45
C LYS A 539 -16.16 -9.83 4.12
N ALA A 540 -16.18 -9.12 3.00
CA ALA A 540 -17.32 -8.31 2.58
C ALA A 540 -18.53 -9.19 2.20
N ILE A 541 -18.31 -10.29 1.48
CA ILE A 541 -19.38 -11.20 1.06
C ILE A 541 -19.93 -11.95 2.26
N ALA A 542 -19.08 -12.64 3.03
CA ALA A 542 -19.50 -13.47 4.14
C ALA A 542 -20.16 -12.67 5.27
N LYS A 543 -19.65 -11.47 5.62
CA LYS A 543 -20.34 -10.60 6.60
C LYS A 543 -21.75 -10.24 6.17
N ASN A 544 -21.98 -9.99 4.88
CA ASN A 544 -23.31 -9.65 4.38
C ASN A 544 -24.22 -10.90 4.27
N LEU A 545 -23.70 -12.07 3.89
CA LEU A 545 -24.46 -13.31 3.97
C LEU A 545 -24.91 -13.61 5.41
N TYR A 546 -24.00 -13.45 6.38
CA TYR A 546 -24.30 -13.61 7.81
C TYR A 546 -25.35 -12.61 8.29
N ARG A 547 -25.21 -11.32 7.94
CA ARG A 547 -26.20 -10.27 8.27
C ARG A 547 -27.61 -10.56 7.75
N HIS A 548 -27.72 -11.27 6.62
CA HIS A 548 -29.01 -11.71 6.07
C HIS A 548 -29.46 -13.09 6.57
N GLY A 549 -28.75 -13.70 7.51
CA GLY A 549 -29.08 -15.01 8.09
C GLY A 549 -28.87 -16.20 7.13
N LEU A 550 -28.06 -16.02 6.08
CA LEU A 550 -27.85 -17.02 5.02
C LEU A 550 -26.72 -18.01 5.34
N ILE A 551 -25.78 -17.61 6.21
CA ILE A 551 -24.73 -18.48 6.76
C ILE A 551 -24.63 -18.25 8.27
N GLY A 552 -24.16 -19.27 9.00
CA GLY A 552 -24.02 -19.22 10.47
C GLY A 552 -22.64 -18.76 10.99
N THR A 553 -21.65 -18.61 10.11
CA THR A 553 -20.26 -18.31 10.48
C THR A 553 -19.89 -16.88 10.08
N VAL A 554 -19.23 -16.16 10.99
CA VAL A 554 -18.61 -14.85 10.75
C VAL A 554 -17.45 -14.66 11.74
N TRP A 555 -16.49 -13.79 11.42
CA TRP A 555 -15.45 -13.37 12.36
C TRP A 555 -16.05 -12.75 13.62
N GLY A 556 -15.46 -13.08 14.77
CA GLY A 556 -15.77 -12.44 16.04
C GLY A 556 -15.24 -11.00 16.11
N ASP A 557 -15.41 -10.40 17.29
CA ASP A 557 -14.74 -9.14 17.63
C ASP A 557 -13.27 -9.43 17.96
N GLY A 558 -12.36 -9.08 17.04
CA GLY A 558 -10.91 -9.21 17.23
C GLY A 558 -10.14 -8.16 16.42
N PRO A 559 -8.92 -7.81 16.85
CA PRO A 559 -8.09 -6.80 16.17
C PRO A 559 -7.46 -7.34 14.87
N THR A 560 -7.41 -8.66 14.71
CA THR A 560 -6.70 -9.32 13.62
C THR A 560 -7.46 -9.23 12.31
N ASP A 561 -6.90 -8.48 11.36
CA ASP A 561 -7.13 -8.63 9.92
C ASP A 561 -5.83 -9.07 9.23
N GLY A 562 -5.81 -9.25 7.91
CA GLY A 562 -4.59 -9.73 7.23
C GLY A 562 -3.35 -8.85 7.42
N LEU A 563 -3.49 -7.52 7.61
CA LEU A 563 -2.35 -6.66 7.93
C LEU A 563 -1.93 -6.81 9.40
N GLY A 564 -2.90 -6.88 10.30
CA GLY A 564 -2.68 -7.17 11.72
C GLY A 564 -2.01 -8.52 11.95
N ALA A 565 -2.42 -9.56 11.23
CA ALA A 565 -1.83 -10.90 11.27
C ALA A 565 -0.35 -10.88 10.84
N MET A 566 -0.03 -10.19 9.75
CA MET A 566 1.35 -10.01 9.28
C MET A 566 2.22 -9.28 10.31
N VAL A 567 1.75 -8.17 10.88
CA VAL A 567 2.52 -7.43 11.90
C VAL A 567 2.64 -8.24 13.19
N GLY A 568 1.57 -8.92 13.58
CA GLY A 568 1.53 -9.84 14.72
C GLY A 568 2.56 -10.97 14.56
N ALA A 569 2.71 -11.54 13.37
CA ALA A 569 3.71 -12.56 13.09
C ALA A 569 5.14 -12.03 13.30
N TRP A 570 5.48 -10.84 12.79
CA TRP A 570 6.79 -10.22 13.03
C TRP A 570 7.03 -9.91 14.51
N TYR A 571 6.00 -9.44 15.22
CA TYR A 571 6.08 -9.19 16.65
C TYR A 571 6.33 -10.49 17.43
N CYS A 572 5.59 -11.56 17.10
CA CYS A 572 5.74 -12.87 17.71
C CYS A 572 7.13 -13.46 17.47
N ASP A 573 7.62 -13.45 16.22
CA ASP A 573 8.94 -13.99 15.88
C ASP A 573 10.07 -13.27 16.63
N HIS A 574 10.07 -11.93 16.64
CA HIS A 574 11.05 -11.13 17.38
C HIS A 574 10.97 -11.33 18.89
N GLY A 575 9.75 -11.46 19.43
CA GLY A 575 9.53 -11.74 20.85
C GLY A 575 9.98 -13.14 21.25
N ALA A 576 9.72 -14.12 20.40
CA ALA A 576 10.07 -15.53 20.58
C ALA A 576 11.58 -15.73 20.54
N GLU A 577 12.28 -15.09 19.60
CA GLU A 577 13.74 -15.11 19.51
C GLU A 577 14.40 -14.64 20.82
N LYS A 578 13.92 -13.53 21.39
CA LYS A 578 14.46 -12.99 22.65
C LYS A 578 14.23 -13.90 23.85
N LYS A 579 13.14 -14.67 23.84
CA LYS A 579 12.75 -15.59 24.91
C LYS A 579 13.32 -17.00 24.71
N GLY A 580 13.80 -17.33 23.52
CA GLY A 580 14.25 -18.67 23.16
C GLY A 580 13.11 -19.70 23.10
N ILE A 581 11.91 -19.27 22.69
CA ILE A 581 10.70 -20.10 22.56
C ILE A 581 10.21 -20.10 21.10
N SER A 582 9.19 -20.90 20.78
CA SER A 582 8.51 -20.84 19.47
C SER A 582 7.63 -19.60 19.35
N MET A 583 7.49 -19.03 18.15
CA MET A 583 6.53 -17.95 17.90
C MET A 583 5.07 -18.38 18.10
N ARG A 584 4.81 -19.69 18.10
CA ARG A 584 3.51 -20.30 18.41
C ARG A 584 3.12 -20.19 19.87
N GLU A 585 4.11 -20.04 20.75
CA GLU A 585 3.89 -19.88 22.19
C GLU A 585 3.59 -18.42 22.58
N MET A 586 3.54 -17.51 21.62
CA MET A 586 3.20 -16.11 21.83
C MET A 586 1.69 -15.92 21.75
N ASP A 587 1.10 -15.22 22.73
CA ASP A 587 -0.36 -15.08 22.87
C ASP A 587 -1.08 -14.61 21.58
N TYR A 588 -0.50 -13.65 20.86
CA TYR A 588 -1.09 -13.14 19.61
C TYR A 588 -1.19 -14.20 18.50
N MET A 589 -0.35 -15.24 18.52
CA MET A 589 -0.42 -16.27 17.48
C MET A 589 -1.74 -17.03 17.55
N GLY A 590 -2.28 -17.26 18.75
CA GLY A 590 -3.60 -17.88 18.91
C GLY A 590 -4.73 -17.09 18.27
N GLU A 591 -4.70 -15.76 18.37
CA GLU A 591 -5.71 -14.89 17.73
C GLU A 591 -5.63 -14.93 16.20
N ILE A 592 -4.41 -15.10 15.64
CA ILE A 592 -4.22 -15.29 14.20
C ILE A 592 -4.71 -16.67 13.77
N GLU A 593 -4.47 -17.70 14.58
CA GLU A 593 -4.98 -19.06 14.33
C GLU A 593 -6.52 -19.10 14.29
N ASP A 594 -7.18 -18.44 15.25
CA ASP A 594 -8.64 -18.31 15.29
C ASP A 594 -9.19 -17.54 14.07
N TYR A 595 -8.50 -16.47 13.65
CA TYR A 595 -8.87 -15.69 12.46
C TYR A 595 -8.82 -16.56 11.19
N ASN A 596 -7.74 -17.32 11.02
CA ASN A 596 -7.51 -18.16 9.85
C ASN A 596 -8.46 -19.37 9.77
N GLU A 597 -8.86 -19.95 10.92
CA GLU A 597 -9.94 -20.97 10.96
C GLU A 597 -11.23 -20.41 10.37
N VAL A 598 -11.60 -19.18 10.78
CA VAL A 598 -12.82 -18.55 10.29
C VAL A 598 -12.75 -18.34 8.78
N ASP A 599 -11.62 -17.91 8.22
CA ASP A 599 -11.45 -17.71 6.77
C ASP A 599 -11.71 -19.00 5.98
N CYS A 600 -11.18 -20.14 6.44
CA CYS A 600 -11.47 -21.44 5.84
C CYS A 600 -12.96 -21.83 5.97
N LYS A 601 -13.52 -21.64 7.17
CA LYS A 601 -14.89 -22.06 7.51
C LYS A 601 -15.96 -21.23 6.82
N VAL A 602 -15.76 -19.92 6.66
CA VAL A 602 -16.72 -19.06 5.94
C VAL A 602 -16.73 -19.38 4.45
N MET A 603 -15.59 -19.77 3.88
CA MET A 603 -15.50 -20.20 2.48
C MET A 603 -16.32 -21.47 2.26
N TRP A 604 -16.15 -22.47 3.13
CA TRP A 604 -16.97 -23.69 3.14
C TRP A 604 -18.46 -23.39 3.29
N ALA A 605 -18.84 -22.58 4.28
CA ALA A 605 -20.25 -22.23 4.53
C ALA A 605 -20.89 -21.49 3.35
N LEU A 606 -20.18 -20.54 2.76
CA LEU A 606 -20.62 -19.78 1.59
C LEU A 606 -20.83 -20.70 0.38
N ILE A 607 -19.86 -21.56 0.07
CA ILE A 607 -19.95 -22.46 -1.09
C ILE A 607 -21.11 -23.44 -0.93
N ASN A 608 -21.30 -24.01 0.26
CA ASN A 608 -22.44 -24.88 0.53
C ASN A 608 -23.78 -24.14 0.42
N TYR A 609 -23.88 -22.91 0.96
CA TYR A 609 -25.07 -22.09 0.78
C TYR A 609 -25.41 -21.87 -0.70
N LEU A 610 -24.41 -21.52 -1.52
CA LEU A 610 -24.61 -21.33 -2.96
C LEU A 610 -25.04 -22.62 -3.66
N ARG A 611 -24.46 -23.77 -3.27
CA ARG A 611 -24.83 -25.07 -3.81
C ARG A 611 -26.29 -25.41 -3.53
N GLU A 612 -26.74 -25.21 -2.29
CA GLU A 612 -28.09 -25.56 -1.83
C GLU A 612 -29.18 -24.65 -2.36
N ASN A 613 -28.87 -23.36 -2.57
CA ASN A 613 -29.90 -22.34 -2.84
C ASN A 613 -29.85 -21.76 -4.26
N HIS A 614 -28.75 -21.95 -4.99
CA HIS A 614 -28.51 -21.23 -6.25
C HIS A 614 -28.00 -22.12 -7.41
N SER A 615 -27.84 -23.44 -7.23
CA SER A 615 -27.32 -24.36 -8.28
C SER A 615 -28.25 -24.61 -9.46
#